data_AF-A0A976KYA1-F1
#
_entry.id   AF-A0A976KYA1-F1
#
_cell.length_a   1.000
_cell.length_b   1.000
_cell.length_c   1.000
_cell.angle_alpha   90.00
_cell.angle_beta   90.00
_cell.angle_gamma   90.00
#
_symmetry.space_group_name_H-M   'P 1'
#
loop_
_entity.id
_entity.type
_entity.pdbx_description
1 polymer ?
#
loop_
_entity_poly.entity_id
_entity_poly.type
_entity_poly.pdbx_seq_one_letter_code
_entity_poly.pdbx_strand_id
1 'polypeptide(L)'
;EFSRALARGDTATTASYRGALQARAKMIDTTDKWFAECDAWIAPTLPLTAFPHQRTGKPLQIDDRREGYSQALASYQCPLATLACPVVAIPIGRDDHGLPIGVQITGRRWSDLNLLRVARQIEALIGGFRPPDLRIDAAGRVDSPA
;
A
#
# COMPACT_ATOMS: atom_id res chain seq x y z
N GLU A 1 -12.11 -1.84 -15.32
CA GLU A 1 -11.75 -0.76 -14.36
C GLU A 1 -10.66 0.15 -14.93
N PHE A 2 -9.39 -0.28 -14.99
CA PHE A 2 -8.26 0.55 -15.43
C PHE A 2 -8.41 1.16 -16.85
N SER A 3 -8.79 0.37 -17.85
CA SER A 3 -9.02 0.87 -19.22
C SER A 3 -10.13 1.93 -19.30
N ARG A 4 -11.14 1.86 -18.41
CA ARG A 4 -12.17 2.90 -18.32
C ARG A 4 -11.62 4.19 -17.71
N ALA A 5 -10.76 4.09 -16.69
CA ALA A 5 -10.09 5.25 -16.11
C ALA A 5 -9.18 5.95 -17.15
N LEU A 6 -8.42 5.17 -17.94
CA LEU A 6 -7.62 5.71 -19.04
C LEU A 6 -8.47 6.39 -20.11
N ALA A 7 -9.58 5.78 -20.54
CA ALA A 7 -10.49 6.39 -21.51
C ALA A 7 -11.15 7.70 -21.00
N ARG A 8 -11.46 7.77 -19.70
CA ARG A 8 -11.91 9.02 -19.07
C ARG A 8 -10.81 10.09 -19.04
N GLY A 9 -9.55 9.67 -18.88
CA GLY A 9 -8.39 10.55 -18.95
C GLY A 9 -8.16 11.11 -20.37
N ASP A 10 -8.33 10.27 -21.39
CA ASP A 10 -8.17 10.65 -22.81
C ASP A 10 -9.19 11.72 -23.24
N THR A 11 -10.37 11.67 -22.65
CA THR A 11 -11.46 12.63 -22.89
C THR A 11 -11.50 13.77 -21.87
N ALA A 12 -10.48 13.90 -21.03
CA ALA A 12 -10.45 14.93 -20.01
C ALA A 12 -10.28 16.32 -20.63
N THR A 13 -11.08 17.28 -20.15
CA THR A 13 -10.97 18.68 -20.55
C THR A 13 -10.09 19.43 -19.55
N THR A 14 -9.59 20.60 -19.94
CA THR A 14 -8.90 21.51 -19.01
C THR A 14 -9.74 21.83 -17.79
N ALA A 15 -11.07 21.96 -17.96
CA ALA A 15 -11.99 22.23 -16.86
C ALA A 15 -12.09 21.05 -15.87
N SER A 16 -12.22 19.81 -16.37
CA SER A 16 -12.29 18.63 -15.50
C SER A 16 -10.95 18.37 -14.81
N TYR A 17 -9.83 18.56 -15.51
CA TYR A 17 -8.49 18.45 -14.94
C TYR A 17 -8.26 19.47 -13.81
N ARG A 18 -8.62 20.74 -14.02
CA ARG A 18 -8.55 21.77 -12.97
C ARG A 18 -9.43 21.43 -11.77
N GLY A 19 -10.64 20.92 -12.00
CA GLY A 19 -11.52 20.45 -10.94
C GLY A 19 -10.89 19.32 -10.11
N ALA A 20 -10.24 18.36 -10.77
CA ALA A 20 -9.52 17.28 -10.09
C ALA A 20 -8.34 17.80 -9.24
N LEU A 21 -7.58 18.78 -9.75
CA LEU A 21 -6.50 19.42 -8.99
C LEU A 21 -7.02 20.16 -7.76
N GLN A 22 -8.16 20.85 -7.87
CA GLN A 22 -8.81 21.52 -6.74
C GLN A 22 -9.29 20.51 -5.68
N ALA A 23 -9.91 19.41 -6.11
CA ALA A 23 -10.31 18.32 -5.21
C ALA A 23 -9.09 17.72 -4.48
N ARG A 24 -8.01 17.47 -5.22
CA ARG A 24 -6.74 17.00 -4.63
C ARG A 24 -6.16 17.99 -3.62
N ALA A 25 -6.15 19.28 -3.93
CA ALA A 25 -5.68 20.32 -3.00
C ALA A 25 -6.50 20.33 -1.70
N LYS A 26 -7.82 20.16 -1.79
CA LYS A 26 -8.69 20.03 -0.60
C LYS A 26 -8.37 18.79 0.22
N MET A 27 -8.12 17.64 -0.43
CA MET A 27 -7.73 16.42 0.28
C MET A 27 -6.40 16.58 1.03
N ILE A 28 -5.43 17.25 0.42
CA ILE A 28 -4.14 17.55 1.05
C ILE A 28 -4.33 18.47 2.26
N ASP A 29 -5.10 19.55 2.13
CA ASP A 29 -5.37 20.48 3.23
C ASP A 29 -6.06 19.80 4.42
N THR A 30 -7.08 18.96 4.16
CA THR A 30 -7.73 18.15 5.22
C THR A 30 -6.73 17.21 5.90
N THR A 31 -5.84 16.59 5.13
CA THR A 31 -4.86 15.64 5.66
C THR A 31 -3.78 16.36 6.48
N ASP A 32 -3.27 17.50 5.99
CA ASP A 32 -2.29 18.33 6.70
C ASP A 32 -2.87 18.83 8.05
N LYS A 33 -4.17 19.13 8.12
CA LYS A 33 -4.87 19.48 9.37
C LYS A 33 -5.00 18.29 10.32
N TRP A 34 -5.31 17.10 9.82
CA TRP A 34 -5.37 15.89 10.65
C TRP A 34 -4.00 15.55 11.25
N PHE A 35 -2.92 15.70 10.48
CA PHE A 35 -1.54 15.57 10.97
C PHE A 35 -1.09 16.69 11.93
N ALA A 36 -1.95 17.68 12.23
CA ALA A 36 -1.67 18.61 13.33
C ALA A 36 -1.92 17.97 14.70
N GLU A 37 -2.72 16.90 14.77
CA GLU A 37 -3.12 16.22 16.01
C GLU A 37 -2.53 14.80 16.12
N CYS A 38 -1.98 14.27 15.02
CA CYS A 38 -1.45 12.91 14.94
C CYS A 38 -0.06 12.90 14.30
N ASP A 39 0.87 12.12 14.86
CA ASP A 39 2.24 12.01 14.33
C ASP A 39 2.36 11.04 13.15
N ALA A 40 1.51 10.02 13.11
CA ALA A 40 1.52 8.97 12.10
C ALA A 40 0.14 8.35 11.91
N TRP A 41 -0.14 7.90 10.70
CA TRP A 41 -1.26 7.02 10.37
C TRP A 41 -0.73 5.63 10.03
N ILE A 42 -1.14 4.62 10.79
CA ILE A 42 -0.76 3.22 10.59
C ILE A 42 -1.96 2.44 10.03
N ALA A 43 -1.73 1.67 8.96
CA ALA A 43 -2.72 0.78 8.35
C ALA A 43 -2.03 -0.47 7.76
N PRO A 44 -2.76 -1.58 7.52
CA PRO A 44 -2.24 -2.68 6.70
C PRO A 44 -1.75 -2.19 5.34
N THR A 45 -0.68 -2.78 4.80
CA THR A 45 -0.21 -2.45 3.44
C THR A 45 -1.20 -2.91 2.37
N LEU A 46 -1.80 -4.07 2.59
CA LEU A 46 -2.82 -4.70 1.77
C LEU A 46 -3.83 -5.41 2.69
N PRO A 47 -5.08 -5.63 2.24
CA PRO A 47 -6.08 -6.37 3.00
C PRO A 47 -5.90 -7.90 2.98
N LEU A 48 -4.79 -8.40 2.42
CA LEU A 48 -4.48 -9.83 2.31
C LEU A 48 -2.97 -10.06 2.26
N THR A 49 -2.53 -11.25 2.62
CA THR A 49 -1.16 -11.75 2.37
C THR A 49 -0.99 -12.20 0.91
N ALA A 50 0.18 -12.76 0.59
CA ALA A 50 0.46 -13.23 -0.76
C ALA A 50 -0.57 -14.29 -1.20
N PHE A 51 -1.30 -14.01 -2.28
CA PHE A 51 -2.26 -14.95 -2.85
C PHE A 51 -1.57 -15.86 -3.89
N PRO A 52 -2.11 -17.07 -4.15
CA PRO A 52 -1.57 -17.97 -5.16
C PRO A 52 -1.45 -17.32 -6.54
N HIS A 53 -0.38 -17.65 -7.26
CA HIS A 53 -0.17 -17.12 -8.60
C HIS A 53 -1.38 -17.42 -9.49
N GLN A 54 -1.88 -16.38 -10.17
CA GLN A 54 -3.03 -16.48 -11.05
C GLN A 54 -2.97 -15.42 -12.14
N ARG A 55 -3.81 -15.60 -13.16
CA ARG A 55 -3.97 -14.62 -14.25
C ARG A 55 -4.37 -13.26 -13.69
N THR A 56 -3.63 -12.22 -14.07
CA THR A 56 -3.92 -10.82 -13.73
C THR A 56 -5.36 -10.45 -14.05
N GLY A 57 -6.02 -9.74 -13.12
CA GLY A 57 -7.39 -9.28 -13.27
C GLY A 57 -8.45 -10.24 -12.73
N LYS A 58 -8.09 -11.47 -12.36
CA LYS A 58 -9.00 -12.37 -11.63
C LYS A 58 -9.35 -11.77 -10.25
N PRO A 59 -10.63 -11.78 -9.84
CA PRO A 59 -11.02 -11.31 -8.50
C PRO A 59 -10.28 -12.03 -7.38
N LEU A 60 -9.99 -11.29 -6.31
CA LEU A 60 -9.34 -11.78 -5.10
C LEU A 60 -10.40 -12.03 -4.02
N GLN A 61 -10.23 -13.09 -3.25
CA GLN A 61 -11.03 -13.34 -2.06
C GLN A 61 -10.42 -12.55 -0.91
N ILE A 62 -11.21 -11.68 -0.28
CA ILE A 62 -10.86 -10.94 0.93
C ILE A 62 -11.97 -11.23 1.94
N ASP A 63 -11.64 -11.97 2.99
CA ASP A 63 -12.60 -12.51 3.95
C ASP A 63 -13.78 -13.18 3.22
N ASP A 64 -15.02 -12.76 3.50
CA ASP A 64 -16.24 -13.30 2.90
C ASP A 64 -16.61 -12.65 1.54
N ARG A 65 -15.76 -11.79 0.98
CA ARG A 65 -16.07 -11.00 -0.22
C ARG A 65 -15.11 -11.28 -1.37
N ARG A 66 -15.65 -11.23 -2.59
CA ARG A 66 -14.86 -11.22 -3.81
C ARG A 66 -14.66 -9.80 -4.30
N GLU A 67 -13.42 -9.35 -4.22
CA GLU A 67 -13.02 -8.01 -4.64
C GLU A 67 -12.35 -8.04 -6.01
N GLY A 68 -12.58 -7.01 -6.81
CA GLY A 68 -11.89 -6.86 -8.09
C GLY A 68 -10.39 -6.74 -7.88
N TYR A 69 -9.59 -7.38 -8.74
CA TYR A 69 -8.11 -7.45 -8.60
C TYR A 69 -7.46 -6.09 -8.29
N SER A 70 -7.76 -5.06 -9.08
CA SER A 70 -7.21 -3.72 -8.86
C SER A 70 -7.71 -3.07 -7.58
N GLN A 71 -8.98 -3.27 -7.21
CA GLN A 71 -9.56 -2.71 -5.99
C GLN A 71 -8.92 -3.32 -4.75
N ALA A 72 -8.80 -4.64 -4.73
CA ALA A 72 -8.15 -5.39 -3.66
C ALA A 72 -6.69 -4.93 -3.44
N LEU A 73 -5.92 -4.73 -4.52
CA LEU A 73 -4.51 -4.35 -4.42
C LEU A 73 -4.27 -2.84 -4.22
N ALA A 74 -5.19 -1.98 -4.64
CA ALA A 74 -4.97 -0.54 -4.65
C ALA A 74 -5.72 0.23 -3.54
N SER A 75 -6.69 -0.40 -2.88
CA SER A 75 -7.59 0.25 -1.91
C SER A 75 -6.86 1.00 -0.79
N TYR A 76 -5.77 0.43 -0.27
CA TYR A 76 -4.97 1.03 0.82
C TYR A 76 -3.88 1.98 0.30
N GLN A 77 -3.48 1.87 -0.97
CA GLN A 77 -2.33 2.59 -1.52
C GLN A 77 -2.73 3.83 -2.34
N CYS A 78 -3.78 3.74 -3.16
CA CYS A 78 -4.20 4.82 -4.06
C CYS A 78 -4.61 6.11 -3.34
N PRO A 79 -5.35 6.08 -2.21
CA PRO A 79 -5.66 7.29 -1.47
C PRO A 79 -4.38 8.03 -1.06
N LEU A 80 -3.40 7.32 -0.48
CA LEU A 80 -2.14 7.90 0.00
C LEU A 80 -1.31 8.52 -1.13
N ALA A 81 -1.26 7.87 -2.29
CA ALA A 81 -0.57 8.42 -3.47
C ALA A 81 -1.13 9.81 -3.89
N THR A 82 -2.41 10.06 -3.61
CA THR A 82 -3.04 11.35 -3.91
C THR A 82 -2.67 12.44 -2.90
N LEU A 83 -2.41 12.07 -1.64
CA LEU A 83 -2.19 12.99 -0.51
C LEU A 83 -0.78 13.60 -0.45
N ALA A 84 0.18 13.09 -1.24
CA ALA A 84 1.59 13.51 -1.21
C ALA A 84 2.28 13.31 0.16
N CYS A 85 1.75 12.43 1.00
CA CYS A 85 2.39 12.04 2.26
C CYS A 85 3.51 11.03 2.01
N PRO A 86 4.62 11.08 2.76
CA PRO A 86 5.59 10.00 2.77
C PRO A 86 4.98 8.75 3.44
N VAL A 87 5.31 7.58 2.91
CA VAL A 87 4.84 6.28 3.40
C VAL A 87 6.01 5.31 3.46
N VAL A 88 6.12 4.57 4.55
CA VAL A 88 7.07 3.45 4.69
C VAL A 88 6.29 2.18 5.01
N ALA A 89 6.62 1.09 4.32
CA ALA A 89 6.05 -0.22 4.60
C ALA A 89 7.08 -1.04 5.39
N ILE A 90 6.65 -1.65 6.49
CA ILE A 90 7.49 -2.51 7.32
C ILE A 90 6.80 -3.84 7.58
N PRO A 91 7.53 -4.97 7.57
CA PRO A 91 6.97 -6.27 7.93
C PRO A 91 6.73 -6.32 9.44
N ILE A 92 5.54 -6.75 9.87
CA ILE A 92 5.16 -6.84 11.29
C ILE A 92 4.96 -8.25 11.81
N GLY A 93 4.93 -9.22 10.92
CA GLY A 93 4.68 -10.60 11.30
C GLY A 93 4.42 -11.48 10.10
N ARG A 94 3.82 -12.63 10.37
CA ARG A 94 3.42 -13.62 9.38
C ARG A 94 2.02 -14.12 9.69
N ASP A 95 1.29 -14.54 8.66
CA ASP A 95 0.03 -15.25 8.85
C ASP A 95 0.27 -16.71 9.28
N ASP A 96 -0.82 -17.45 9.44
CA ASP A 96 -0.79 -18.87 9.85
C ASP A 96 -0.12 -19.79 8.82
N HIS A 97 0.11 -19.30 7.60
CA HIS A 97 0.84 -19.98 6.53
C HIS A 97 2.30 -19.50 6.43
N GLY A 98 2.75 -18.65 7.35
CA GLY A 98 4.10 -18.11 7.34
C GLY A 98 4.34 -17.02 6.30
N LEU A 99 3.30 -16.50 5.64
CA LEU A 99 3.44 -15.43 4.64
C LEU A 99 3.60 -14.06 5.32
N PRO A 100 4.49 -13.18 4.84
CA PRO A 100 4.72 -11.88 5.46
C PRO A 100 3.47 -10.99 5.50
N ILE A 101 3.20 -10.40 6.67
CA ILE A 101 2.22 -9.34 6.87
C ILE A 101 2.95 -8.02 7.03
N GLY A 102 2.53 -7.00 6.28
CA GLY A 102 3.10 -5.65 6.33
C GLY A 102 2.11 -4.60 6.79
N VAL A 103 2.62 -3.56 7.47
CA VAL A 103 1.89 -2.31 7.70
C VAL A 103 2.57 -1.18 6.98
N GLN A 104 1.76 -0.25 6.49
CA GLN A 104 2.20 1.06 6.03
C GLN A 104 2.07 2.07 7.18
N ILE A 105 3.10 2.88 7.35
CA ILE A 105 3.12 4.03 8.24
C ILE A 105 3.21 5.25 7.34
N THR A 106 2.22 6.12 7.44
CA THR A 106 2.14 7.37 6.69
C THR A 106 2.48 8.53 7.62
N GLY A 107 3.42 9.36 7.20
CA GLY A 107 3.83 10.56 7.93
C GLY A 107 3.23 11.83 7.35
N ARG A 108 3.40 12.93 8.07
CA ARG A 108 3.10 14.26 7.56
C ARG A 108 3.95 14.55 6.32
N ARG A 109 3.40 15.33 5.39
CA ARG A 109 4.13 15.76 4.20
C ARG A 109 5.44 16.46 4.58
N TRP A 110 6.52 16.09 3.90
CA TRP A 110 7.89 16.58 4.14
C TRP A 110 8.53 16.15 5.48
N SER A 111 7.96 15.16 6.17
CA SER A 111 8.49 14.68 7.46
C SER A 111 9.14 13.29 7.37
N ASP A 112 9.77 12.97 6.24
CA ASP A 112 10.36 11.66 5.94
C ASP A 112 11.30 11.16 7.06
N LEU A 113 12.14 12.04 7.60
CA LEU A 113 13.05 11.68 8.71
C LEU A 113 12.31 11.32 9.99
N ASN A 114 11.21 12.02 10.30
CA ASN A 114 10.39 11.69 11.47
C ASN A 114 9.66 10.37 11.25
N LEU A 115 9.16 10.14 10.03
CA LEU A 115 8.53 8.88 9.67
C LEU A 115 9.50 7.69 9.81
N LEU A 116 10.72 7.83 9.33
CA LEU A 116 11.76 6.79 9.46
C LEU A 116 12.15 6.54 10.93
N ARG A 117 12.13 7.58 11.79
CA ARG A 117 12.32 7.40 13.23
C ARG A 117 11.21 6.57 13.85
N VAL A 118 9.94 6.84 13.51
CA VAL A 118 8.80 6.04 13.95
C VAL A 118 8.93 4.59 13.48
N ALA A 119 9.24 4.39 12.20
CA ALA A 119 9.43 3.05 11.64
C ALA A 119 10.56 2.28 12.34
N ARG A 120 11.69 2.93 12.64
CA ARG A 120 12.79 2.32 13.39
C ARG A 120 12.38 1.90 14.80
N GLN A 121 11.55 2.66 15.49
CA GLN A 121 11.05 2.28 16.82
C GLN A 121 10.15 1.04 16.72
N ILE A 122 9.28 0.99 15.71
CA ILE A 122 8.40 -0.17 15.49
C ILE A 122 9.22 -1.40 15.08
N GLU A 123 10.21 -1.24 14.21
CA GLU A 123 11.14 -2.30 13.80
C GLU A 123 11.85 -2.93 15.01
N ALA A 124 12.30 -2.12 15.96
CA ALA A 124 12.96 -2.58 17.18
C ALA A 124 12.04 -3.44 18.09
N LEU A 125 10.72 -3.22 18.03
CA LEU A 125 9.73 -3.98 18.81
C LEU A 125 9.37 -5.32 18.15
N ILE A 126 9.40 -5.39 16.82
CA ILE A 126 8.93 -6.55 16.03
C ILE A 126 10.08 -7.45 15.53
N GLY A 127 11.33 -6.99 15.64
CA GLY A 127 12.51 -7.73 15.21
C GLY A 127 12.86 -7.60 13.72
N GLY A 128 12.19 -6.68 13.01
CA GLY A 128 12.50 -6.27 11.65
C GLY A 128 12.43 -7.34 10.55
N PHE A 129 13.14 -7.08 9.46
CA PHE A 129 13.13 -7.94 8.27
C PHE A 129 13.72 -9.32 8.56
N ARG A 130 13.00 -10.36 8.11
CA ARG A 130 13.49 -11.73 8.08
C ARG A 130 13.58 -12.19 6.62
N PRO A 131 14.74 -12.70 6.18
CA PRO A 131 14.85 -13.26 4.84
C PRO A 131 13.85 -14.41 4.66
N PRO A 132 13.28 -14.57 3.45
CA PRO A 132 12.45 -15.72 3.14
C PRO A 132 13.33 -16.98 3.02
N ASP A 133 12.80 -18.13 3.42
CA ASP A 133 13.47 -19.43 3.29
C ASP A 133 13.41 -19.95 1.84
N LEU A 134 13.94 -19.17 0.91
CA LEU A 134 13.99 -19.56 -0.50
C LEU A 134 15.19 -20.47 -0.74
N ARG A 135 14.93 -21.67 -1.27
CA ARG A 135 15.97 -22.54 -1.80
C ARG A 135 16.08 -22.29 -3.29
N ILE A 136 17.27 -21.88 -3.74
CA ILE A 136 17.56 -21.75 -5.16
C ILE A 136 18.39 -22.97 -5.56
N ASP A 137 17.86 -23.79 -6.47
CA ASP A 137 18.61 -24.94 -7.00
C ASP A 137 19.75 -24.48 -7.93
N ALA A 138 20.64 -25.42 -8.30
CA ALA A 138 21.78 -25.12 -9.17
C ALA A 138 21.37 -24.63 -10.58
N ALA A 139 20.10 -24.82 -10.98
CA ALA A 139 19.53 -24.34 -12.23
C ALA A 139 18.82 -22.98 -12.08
N GLY A 140 18.86 -22.35 -10.89
CA GLY A 140 18.24 -21.07 -10.60
C GLY A 140 16.73 -21.13 -10.31
N ARG A 141 16.17 -22.32 -10.09
CA ARG A 141 14.75 -22.48 -9.74
C ARG A 141 14.56 -22.25 -8.24
N VAL A 142 13.49 -21.54 -7.91
CA VAL A 142 13.15 -21.21 -6.52
C VAL A 142 12.18 -22.27 -5.99
N ASP A 143 12.66 -23.12 -5.09
CA ASP A 143 11.83 -23.91 -4.19
C ASP A 143 11.49 -23.04 -2.97
N SER A 144 10.24 -22.62 -2.89
CA SER A 144 9.69 -22.02 -1.67
C SER A 144 9.02 -23.13 -0.85
N PRO A 145 9.29 -23.26 0.46
CA PRO A 145 8.34 -23.93 1.34
C PRO A 145 7.04 -23.12 1.27
N ALA A 146 5.98 -23.75 0.79
CA ALA A 146 4.65 -23.17 0.77
C ALA A 146 4.12 -23.00 2.19
#